data_AF-A0A520WGM3-F1
#
_entry.id   AF-A0A520WGM3-F1
#
_cell.length_a   1.000
_cell.length_b   1.000
_cell.length_c   1.000
_cell.angle_alpha   90.00
_cell.angle_beta   90.00
_cell.angle_gamma   90.00
#
_symmetry.space_group_name_H-M   'P 1'
#
loop_
_entity.id
_entity.type
_entity.pdbx_description
1 polymer ?
#
loop_
_entity_poly.entity_id
_entity_poly.type
_entity_poly.pdbx_seq_one_letter_code
_entity_poly.pdbx_strand_id
1 'polypeptide(L)'
;MIKLLFAFLIIISCNKDIEQPFSLTEKTYQKWRDFIEPTEKDLAWTLIPWRTSFQKGLVESIEKQKPMLLWAMNGHPLGCT
;
A
#
# COMPACT_ATOMS: atom_id res chain seq x y z
N MET A 1 6.10 25.44 44.53
CA MET A 1 6.83 24.48 43.69
C MET A 1 5.93 23.61 42.80
N ILE A 2 4.72 23.23 43.24
CA ILE A 2 3.76 22.48 42.39
C ILE A 2 3.28 23.22 41.12
N LYS A 3 3.18 24.56 41.16
CA LYS A 3 2.82 25.37 39.98
C LYS A 3 3.90 25.38 38.88
N LEU A 4 5.16 25.12 39.23
CA LEU A 4 6.27 25.08 38.26
C LEU A 4 6.31 23.73 37.50
N LEU A 5 5.84 22.66 38.15
CA LEU A 5 5.80 21.30 37.58
C LEU A 5 4.72 21.17 36.48
N PHE A 6 3.58 21.86 36.65
CA PHE A 6 2.51 21.89 35.64
C PHE A 6 2.87 22.69 34.39
N ALA A 7 3.69 23.74 34.51
CA ALA A 7 4.18 24.48 33.35
C ALA A 7 5.09 23.62 32.46
N PHE A 8 5.84 22.68 33.04
CA PHE A 8 6.74 21.80 32.30
C PHE A 8 5.98 20.71 31.50
N LEU A 9 4.85 20.21 32.03
CA LEU A 9 4.01 19.23 31.32
C LEU A 9 3.31 19.81 30.09
N ILE A 10 2.96 21.10 30.09
CA ILE A 10 2.28 21.75 28.96
C ILE A 10 3.24 21.92 27.76
N ILE A 11 4.53 22.13 28.00
CA ILE A 11 5.53 22.28 26.92
C ILE A 11 5.77 20.94 26.20
N ILE A 12 5.68 19.81 26.91
CA ILE A 12 5.88 18.48 26.31
C ILE A 12 4.69 18.07 25.42
N SER A 13 3.47 18.47 25.79
CA SER A 13 2.24 18.12 25.04
C SER A 13 2.04 18.92 23.75
N CYS A 14 2.84 19.96 23.49
CA CYS A 14 2.71 20.81 22.30
C CYS A 14 3.66 20.44 21.15
N ASN A 15 4.33 19.29 21.21
CA ASN A 15 4.79 18.64 19.99
C ASN A 15 3.57 18.02 19.30
N LYS A 16 2.70 18.87 18.75
CA LYS A 16 1.88 18.44 17.62
C LYS A 16 2.90 18.00 16.58
N ASP A 17 2.92 16.72 16.25
CA ASP A 17 3.49 16.24 15.00
C ASP A 17 2.69 16.92 13.88
N ILE A 18 3.06 18.16 13.57
CA ILE A 18 2.69 18.80 12.32
C ILE A 18 3.32 17.87 11.30
N GLU A 19 2.51 16.98 10.71
CA GLU A 19 2.96 16.11 9.64
C GLU A 19 3.61 17.00 8.59
N GLN A 20 4.94 17.01 8.61
CA GLN A 20 5.72 17.78 7.66
C GLN A 20 5.31 17.30 6.27
N PRO A 21 5.08 18.21 5.31
CA PRO A 21 4.75 17.82 3.95
C PRO A 21 5.79 16.83 3.44
N PHE A 22 5.34 15.90 2.59
CA PHE A 22 6.23 14.92 1.98
C PHE A 22 7.47 15.63 1.41
N SER A 23 8.64 15.17 1.84
CA SER A 23 9.93 15.63 1.34
C SER A 23 10.84 14.42 1.25
N LEU A 24 11.38 14.16 0.06
CA LEU A 24 12.36 13.11 -0.18
C LEU A 24 13.76 13.70 -0.07
N THR A 25 14.43 13.43 1.05
CA THR A 25 15.80 13.85 1.36
C THR A 25 16.54 12.66 1.94
N GLU A 26 17.88 12.74 2.06
CA GLU A 26 18.68 11.71 2.73
C GLU A 26 18.16 11.34 4.13
N LYS A 27 17.64 12.33 4.87
CA LYS A 27 17.13 12.12 6.25
C LYS A 27 15.77 11.41 6.28
N THR A 28 14.95 11.59 5.25
CA THR A 28 13.58 11.08 5.19
C THR A 28 13.44 9.86 4.29
N TYR A 29 14.49 9.51 3.54
CA TYR A 29 14.49 8.41 2.57
C TYR A 29 14.04 7.08 3.18
N GLN A 30 14.65 6.65 4.30
CA GLN A 30 14.33 5.36 4.92
C GLN A 30 12.85 5.29 5.34
N LYS A 31 12.34 6.34 6.00
CA LYS A 31 10.92 6.44 6.38
C LYS A 31 10.02 6.22 5.18
N TRP A 32 10.28 6.90 4.07
CA TRP A 32 9.40 6.82 2.89
C TRP A 32 9.56 5.53 2.13
N ARG A 33 10.79 5.03 1.95
CA ARG A 33 11.04 3.71 1.35
C ARG A 33 10.26 2.62 2.09
N ASP A 34 10.37 2.58 3.41
CA ASP A 34 9.72 1.56 4.22
C ASP A 34 8.19 1.74 4.24
N PHE A 35 7.71 2.99 4.13
CA PHE A 35 6.27 3.28 4.04
C PHE A 35 5.63 2.85 2.71
N ILE A 36 6.35 2.99 1.60
CA ILE A 36 5.83 2.63 0.26
C ILE A 36 6.10 1.17 -0.12
N GLU A 37 6.90 0.45 0.65
CA GLU A 37 7.17 -0.96 0.43
C GLU A 37 5.87 -1.76 0.58
N PRO A 38 5.42 -2.49 -0.47
CA PRO A 38 4.20 -3.26 -0.38
C PRO A 38 4.30 -4.31 0.72
N THR A 39 3.27 -4.41 1.55
CA THR A 39 3.19 -5.48 2.55
C THR A 39 2.88 -6.82 1.88
N GLU A 40 3.08 -7.92 2.60
CA GLU A 40 2.64 -9.25 2.15
C GLU A 40 1.14 -9.28 1.80
N LYS A 41 0.32 -8.51 2.53
CA LYS A 41 -1.12 -8.38 2.26
C LYS A 41 -1.39 -7.64 0.95
N ASP A 42 -0.62 -6.59 0.66
CA ASP A 42 -0.72 -5.86 -0.60
C ASP A 42 -0.31 -6.74 -1.80
N LEU A 43 0.61 -7.69 -1.57
CA LEU A 43 1.09 -8.64 -2.56
C LEU A 43 0.29 -9.97 -2.58
N ALA A 44 -0.77 -10.12 -1.79
CA ALA A 44 -1.53 -11.37 -1.68
C ALA A 44 -2.11 -11.85 -3.03
N TRP A 45 -2.37 -10.92 -3.97
CA TRP A 45 -2.81 -11.25 -5.32
C TRP A 45 -1.81 -12.11 -6.09
N THR A 46 -0.51 -12.04 -5.76
CA THR A 46 0.54 -12.84 -6.40
C THR A 46 0.47 -14.33 -6.03
N LEU A 47 -0.18 -14.66 -4.91
CA LEU A 47 -0.34 -16.04 -4.43
C LEU A 47 -1.41 -16.81 -5.20
N ILE A 48 -2.28 -16.12 -5.93
CA ILE A 48 -3.32 -16.75 -6.74
C ILE A 48 -2.66 -17.41 -7.95
N PRO A 49 -2.94 -18.70 -8.25
CA PRO A 49 -2.37 -19.40 -9.39
C PRO A 49 -3.07 -18.99 -10.70
N TRP A 50 -2.87 -17.73 -11.10
CA TRP A 50 -3.51 -17.12 -12.26
C TRP A 50 -3.32 -17.94 -13.54
N ARG A 51 -4.36 -17.97 -14.38
CA ARG A 51 -4.25 -18.46 -15.74
C ARG A 51 -3.82 -17.33 -16.65
N THR A 52 -2.80 -17.56 -17.46
CA THR A 52 -2.31 -16.59 -18.46
C THR A 52 -3.11 -16.62 -19.76
N SER A 53 -4.03 -17.58 -19.93
CA SER A 53 -4.90 -17.71 -21.09
C SER A 53 -6.36 -17.53 -20.69
N PHE A 54 -7.00 -16.52 -21.29
CA PHE A 54 -8.43 -16.25 -21.11
C PHE A 54 -9.29 -17.47 -21.45
N GLN A 55 -9.06 -18.10 -22.60
CA GLN A 55 -9.83 -19.26 -23.05
C GLN A 55 -9.72 -20.44 -22.08
N LYS A 56 -8.51 -20.73 -21.57
CA LYS A 56 -8.34 -21.80 -20.59
C LYS A 56 -9.08 -21.50 -19.28
N GLY A 57 -9.01 -20.25 -18.80
CA GLY A 57 -9.78 -19.80 -17.63
C GLY A 57 -11.28 -19.97 -17.82
N LEU A 58 -11.80 -19.61 -19.00
CA LEU A 58 -13.22 -19.73 -19.33
C LEU A 58 -13.69 -21.19 -19.32
N VAL A 59 -12.96 -22.08 -19.99
CA VAL A 59 -13.26 -23.52 -20.00
C VAL A 59 -13.27 -24.07 -18.57
N GLU A 60 -12.23 -23.81 -17.77
CA GLU A 60 -12.15 -24.28 -16.39
C GLU A 60 -13.29 -23.76 -15.50
N SER A 61 -13.74 -22.51 -15.72
CA SER A 61 -14.83 -21.91 -14.96
C SER A 61 -16.17 -22.61 -15.22
N ILE A 62 -16.42 -22.99 -16.47
CA ILE A 62 -17.62 -23.72 -16.89
C ILE A 62 -17.59 -25.13 -16.32
N GLU A 63 -16.46 -25.84 -16.50
CA GLU A 63 -16.27 -27.21 -15.99
C GLU A 63 -16.47 -27.29 -14.48
N LYS A 64 -15.96 -26.30 -13.73
CA LYS A 64 -16.05 -26.24 -12.28
C LYS A 64 -17.36 -25.61 -11.77
N GLN A 65 -18.21 -25.10 -12.66
CA GLN A 65 -19.41 -24.33 -12.33
C GLN A 65 -19.14 -23.19 -11.35
N LYS A 66 -18.06 -22.44 -11.57
CA LYS A 66 -17.65 -21.32 -10.72
C LYS A 66 -17.52 -20.03 -11.53
N PRO A 67 -17.81 -18.86 -10.94
CA PRO A 67 -17.55 -17.59 -11.62
C PRO A 67 -16.06 -17.43 -11.89
N MET A 68 -15.74 -16.82 -13.05
CA MET A 68 -14.37 -16.47 -13.42
C MET A 68 -14.08 -15.02 -13.03
N LEU A 69 -13.02 -14.81 -12.25
CA LEU A 69 -12.42 -13.49 -12.06
C LEU A 69 -11.46 -13.22 -13.21
N LEU A 70 -11.77 -12.22 -14.03
CA LEU A 70 -10.85 -11.72 -15.05
C LEU A 70 -10.08 -10.53 -14.51
N TRP A 71 -8.77 -10.69 -14.36
CA TRP A 71 -7.85 -9.59 -14.09
C TRP A 71 -7.12 -9.22 -15.38
N ALA A 72 -7.46 -8.06 -15.94
CA ALA A 72 -6.80 -7.52 -17.11
C ALA A 72 -6.30 -6.12 -16.79
N MET A 73 -5.06 -5.83 -17.18
CA MET A 73 -4.59 -4.45 -17.22
C MET A 73 -5.13 -3.81 -18.49
N ASN A 74 -6.14 -2.96 -18.37
CA ASN A 74 -6.64 -2.18 -19.49
C ASN A 74 -5.70 -0.98 -19.69
N GLY A 75 -4.69 -1.12 -20.56
CA GLY A 75 -3.77 -0.03 -20.94
C GLY A 75 -2.55 -0.53 -21.73
N HIS A 76 -1.78 0.38 -22.35
CA HIS A 76 -0.53 0.01 -23.04
C HIS A 76 0.40 -0.74 -22.13
N PRO A 77 1.10 -1.76 -22.64
CA PRO A 77 2.26 -2.34 -21.98
C PRO A 77 3.39 -1.34 -21.66
N LEU A 78 3.41 -0.14 -22.28
CA LEU A 78 4.36 0.95 -21.96
C LEU A 78 3.74 2.09 -21.13
N GLY A 79 2.46 2.03 -20.77
CA GLY A 79 1.72 3.13 -20.15
C GLY A 79 1.26 4.28 -21.08
N CYS A 80 1.24 4.10 -22.41
CA CYS A 80 0.79 5.13 -23.40
C CYS A 80 -0.17 4.63 -24.52
N THR A 81 -1.26 3.90 -24.20
CA THR A 81 -2.08 2.95 -25.05
C THR A 81 -1.44 1.82 -25.85
#